data_AF-A0A9E4VGE0-F1
#
_entry.id   AF-A0A9E4VGE0-F1
#
_cell.length_a   1.000
_cell.length_b   1.000
_cell.length_c   1.000
_cell.angle_alpha   90.00
_cell.angle_beta   90.00
_cell.angle_gamma   90.00
#
_symmetry.space_group_name_H-M   'P 1'
#
loop_
_entity.id
_entity.type
_entity.pdbx_description
1 polymer ?
#
loop_
_entity_poly.entity_id
_entity_poly.type
_entity_poly.pdbx_seq_one_letter_code
_entity_poly.pdbx_strand_id
1 'polypeptide(L)'
;MGAIATVWQHAIELLLPSRCVGCGAGGTYLCDACLGRARRAGPLAFDPAARAFDEVTAPLAYEGAARTAVLRLKYAGLRAIAPSMARPMAEALSSSGVRADVVVPVPLHPSRLRQRGFNQALLLARRVGEAVGLPVRDDLLRRLVAGTPQV
;
A
#
# COMPACT_ATOMS: atom_id res chain seq x y z
N MET A 1 9.03 26.53 16.13
CA MET A 1 8.31 25.35 16.66
C MET A 1 8.82 24.04 16.02
N GLY A 2 10.13 23.85 15.86
CA GLY A 2 10.70 22.70 15.11
C GLY A 2 11.61 21.78 15.92
N ALA A 3 12.27 22.29 16.98
CA ALA A 3 13.24 21.53 17.76
C ALA A 3 12.61 20.43 18.65
N ILE A 4 11.41 20.69 19.16
CA ILE A 4 10.68 19.69 19.97
C ILE A 4 10.31 18.49 19.08
N ALA A 5 9.73 18.72 17.90
CA ALA A 5 9.33 17.64 16.98
C ALA A 5 10.50 16.71 16.57
N THR A 6 11.69 17.27 16.35
CA THR A 6 12.89 16.51 15.97
C THR A 6 13.43 15.67 17.13
N VAL A 7 13.52 16.22 18.35
CA VAL A 7 13.97 15.47 19.54
C VAL A 7 13.04 14.30 19.83
N TRP A 8 11.73 14.49 19.69
CA TRP A 8 10.75 13.40 19.85
C TRP A 8 10.83 12.35 18.73
N GLN A 9 11.04 12.74 17.47
CA GLN A 9 11.28 11.80 16.37
C GLN A 9 12.53 10.94 16.61
N HIS A 10 13.64 11.56 17.04
CA HIS A 10 14.87 10.83 17.36
C HIS A 10 14.70 9.90 18.58
N ALA A 11 13.95 10.31 19.61
CA ALA A 11 13.66 9.46 20.76
C ALA A 11 12.77 8.24 20.39
N ILE A 12 11.80 8.42 19.48
CA ILE A 12 10.98 7.33 18.95
C ILE A 12 11.82 6.36 18.13
N GLU A 13 12.75 6.84 17.30
CA GLU A 13 13.67 5.96 16.57
C GLU A 13 14.66 5.22 17.48
N LEU A 14 15.02 5.80 18.63
CA LEU A 14 15.88 5.15 19.61
C LEU A 14 15.16 3.96 20.30
N LEU A 15 13.87 4.13 20.61
CA LEU A 15 13.05 3.14 21.31
C LEU A 15 12.35 2.15 20.37
N LEU A 16 11.99 2.59 19.16
CA LEU A 16 11.27 1.85 18.11
C LEU A 16 11.89 2.16 16.73
N PRO A 17 13.13 1.69 16.47
CA PRO A 17 13.81 1.98 15.22
C PRO A 17 13.00 1.44 14.04
N SER A 18 12.72 2.33 13.09
CA SER A 18 12.17 1.91 11.79
C SER A 18 13.18 0.97 11.12
N ARG A 19 12.75 -0.26 10.83
CA ARG A 19 13.60 -1.26 10.18
C ARG A 19 12.96 -1.72 8.88
N CYS A 20 13.78 -1.79 7.84
CA CYS A 20 13.37 -2.26 6.54
C CYS A 20 12.90 -3.71 6.62
N VAL A 21 11.71 -4.01 6.12
CA VAL A 21 11.15 -5.38 6.13
C VAL A 21 11.90 -6.35 5.21
N GLY A 22 12.77 -5.85 4.34
CA GLY A 22 13.60 -6.65 3.43
C GLY A 22 15.00 -6.95 4.00
N CYS A 23 15.76 -5.91 4.37
CA CYS A 23 17.16 -6.06 4.79
C CYS A 23 17.43 -5.74 6.27
N GLY A 24 16.46 -5.23 7.02
CA GLY A 24 16.61 -4.88 8.44
C GLY A 24 17.37 -3.57 8.72
N ALA A 25 17.85 -2.87 7.70
CA ALA A 25 18.49 -1.56 7.83
C ALA A 25 17.55 -0.50 8.44
N GLY A 26 18.12 0.44 9.18
CA GLY A 26 17.39 1.51 9.86
C GLY A 26 16.89 2.63 8.92
N GLY A 27 15.90 3.40 9.39
CA GLY A 27 15.50 4.69 8.79
C GLY A 27 14.27 4.62 7.87
N THR A 28 13.82 3.44 7.47
CA THR A 28 12.58 3.26 6.70
C THR A 28 12.04 1.84 6.84
N TYR A 29 10.73 1.67 6.61
CA TYR A 29 10.09 0.35 6.65
C TYR A 29 10.26 -0.45 5.36
N LEU A 30 10.60 0.19 4.25
CA LEU A 30 11.01 -0.46 3.01
C LEU A 30 11.93 0.51 2.25
N CYS A 31 13.22 0.18 2.18
CA CYS A 31 14.23 1.03 1.56
C CYS A 31 14.30 0.89 0.05
N ASP A 32 14.80 1.92 -0.61
CA ASP A 32 14.90 2.01 -2.08
C ASP A 32 15.73 0.86 -2.66
N ALA A 33 16.78 0.40 -1.97
CA ALA A 33 17.56 -0.74 -2.40
C ALA A 33 16.77 -2.06 -2.39
N CYS A 34 15.94 -2.29 -1.36
CA CYS A 34 15.07 -3.46 -1.29
C CYS A 34 13.91 -3.37 -2.28
N LEU A 35 13.37 -2.16 -2.48
CA LEU A 35 12.31 -1.90 -3.44
C LEU A 35 12.82 -2.08 -4.88
N GLY A 36 14.01 -1.57 -5.21
CA GLY A 36 14.62 -1.72 -6.53
C GLY A 36 15.03 -3.16 -6.87
N ARG A 37 15.26 -4.01 -5.87
CA ARG A 37 15.47 -5.45 -6.06
C ARG A 37 14.16 -6.26 -6.14
N ALA A 38 13.03 -5.67 -5.77
CA ALA A 38 11.76 -6.38 -5.83
C ALA A 38 11.38 -6.64 -7.29
N ARG A 39 11.07 -7.90 -7.61
CA ARG A 39 10.70 -8.27 -8.98
C ARG A 39 9.41 -7.56 -9.38
N ARG A 40 9.41 -6.90 -10.55
CA ARG A 40 8.19 -6.36 -11.16
C ARG A 40 7.25 -7.52 -11.51
N ALA A 41 5.96 -7.36 -11.26
CA ALA A 41 5.01 -8.38 -11.71
C ALA A 41 4.91 -8.34 -13.24
N GLY A 42 4.82 -9.51 -13.86
CA GLY A 42 4.51 -9.62 -15.28
C GLY A 42 3.01 -9.36 -15.55
N PRO A 43 2.58 -9.45 -16.80
CA PRO A 43 1.17 -9.34 -17.17
C PRO A 43 0.33 -10.31 -16.34
N LEU A 44 -0.75 -9.80 -15.76
CA LEU A 44 -1.68 -10.62 -15.01
C LEU A 44 -2.69 -11.23 -15.96
N ALA A 45 -2.85 -12.56 -15.89
CA ALA A 45 -3.93 -13.22 -16.60
C ALA A 45 -5.27 -12.75 -16.02
N PHE A 46 -6.10 -12.19 -16.88
CA PHE A 46 -7.39 -11.63 -16.53
C PHE A 46 -8.36 -11.88 -17.69
N ASP A 47 -9.56 -12.35 -17.37
CA ASP A 47 -10.66 -12.47 -18.32
C ASP A 47 -11.59 -11.26 -18.12
N PRO A 48 -11.62 -10.30 -19.08
CA PRO A 48 -12.53 -9.16 -19.03
C PRO A 48 -14.00 -9.56 -19.03
N ALA A 49 -14.37 -10.70 -19.64
CA ALA A 49 -15.75 -11.16 -19.65
C ALA A 49 -16.18 -11.69 -18.26
N ALA A 50 -15.24 -12.17 -17.45
CA ALA A 50 -15.50 -12.68 -16.11
C ALA A 50 -15.47 -11.60 -15.01
N ARG A 51 -14.99 -10.39 -15.31
CA ARG A 51 -14.64 -9.39 -14.29
C ARG A 51 -14.98 -7.97 -14.77
N ALA A 52 -15.63 -7.18 -13.93
CA ALA A 52 -16.07 -5.81 -14.23
C ALA A 52 -14.95 -4.74 -14.22
N PHE A 53 -13.77 -5.03 -14.78
CA PHE A 53 -12.64 -4.09 -14.87
C PHE A 53 -12.00 -4.15 -16.25
N ASP A 54 -11.50 -3.01 -16.75
CA ASP A 54 -10.83 -2.94 -18.06
C ASP A 54 -9.37 -3.43 -18.00
N GLU A 55 -8.68 -3.17 -16.88
CA GLU A 55 -7.27 -3.52 -16.69
C GLU A 55 -7.00 -3.92 -15.22
N VAL A 56 -6.04 -4.81 -15.02
CA VAL A 56 -5.50 -5.14 -13.69
C VAL A 56 -3.98 -5.09 -13.73
N THR A 57 -3.40 -4.25 -12.89
CA THR A 57 -1.95 -4.08 -12.78
C THR A 57 -1.49 -4.43 -11.36
N ALA A 58 -0.39 -5.18 -11.26
CA ALA A 58 0.38 -5.31 -10.02
C ALA A 58 1.75 -4.68 -10.24
N PRO A 59 2.22 -3.79 -9.35
CA PRO A 59 3.51 -3.14 -9.56
C PRO A 59 4.71 -4.05 -9.24
N LEU A 60 4.51 -5.07 -8.40
CA LEU A 60 5.53 -5.99 -7.88
C LEU A 60 4.97 -7.41 -7.77
N ALA A 61 5.82 -8.41 -7.97
CA ALA A 61 5.50 -9.81 -7.69
C ALA A 61 5.33 -10.03 -6.18
N TYR A 62 4.42 -10.94 -5.81
CA TYR A 62 4.12 -11.25 -4.40
C TYR A 62 5.16 -12.18 -3.77
N GLU A 63 6.37 -11.67 -3.57
CA GLU A 63 7.49 -12.41 -2.97
C GLU A 63 8.45 -11.50 -2.20
N GLY A 64 9.43 -12.09 -1.51
CA GLY A 64 10.51 -11.37 -0.84
C GLY A 64 10.03 -10.19 0.01
N ALA A 65 10.70 -9.04 -0.15
CA ALA A 65 10.37 -7.81 0.59
C ALA A 65 8.95 -7.29 0.30
N ALA A 66 8.44 -7.45 -0.92
CA ALA A 66 7.10 -7.01 -1.31
C ALA A 66 6.02 -7.84 -0.58
N ARG A 67 6.17 -9.17 -0.53
CA ARG A 67 5.29 -10.04 0.25
C ARG A 67 5.32 -9.67 1.74
N THR A 68 6.51 -9.51 2.30
CA THR A 68 6.66 -9.14 3.72
C THR A 68 6.01 -7.79 4.01
N ALA A 69 6.17 -6.79 3.13
CA ALA A 69 5.54 -5.49 3.26
C ALA A 69 4.00 -5.61 3.28
N VAL A 70 3.41 -6.37 2.35
CA VAL A 70 1.96 -6.63 2.31
C VAL A 70 1.48 -7.29 3.59
N LEU A 71 2.18 -8.31 4.10
CA LEU A 71 1.80 -9.00 5.33
C LEU A 71 1.91 -8.09 6.56
N ARG A 72 3.00 -7.32 6.67
CA ARG A 72 3.20 -6.37 7.77
C ARG A 72 2.15 -5.27 7.77
N LEU A 73 1.77 -4.77 6.59
CA LEU A 73 0.68 -3.83 6.44
C LEU A 73 -0.68 -4.45 6.78
N LYS A 74 -0.99 -5.68 6.34
CA LYS A 74 -2.31 -6.29 6.55
C LYS A 74 -2.54 -6.84 7.97
N TYR A 75 -1.49 -7.32 8.62
CA TYR A 75 -1.63 -8.15 9.83
C TYR A 75 -0.78 -7.68 11.01
N ALA A 76 0.37 -7.02 10.77
CA ALA A 76 1.22 -6.53 11.85
C ALA A 76 0.99 -5.04 12.18
N GLY A 77 -0.02 -4.41 11.58
CA GLY A 77 -0.36 -3.02 11.85
C GLY A 77 0.68 -1.99 11.40
N LEU A 78 1.63 -2.36 10.53
CA LEU A 78 2.72 -1.47 10.09
C LEU A 78 2.23 -0.45 9.06
N ARG A 79 1.34 0.47 9.46
CA ARG A 79 0.69 1.45 8.59
C ARG A 79 1.68 2.39 7.92
N ALA A 80 2.77 2.70 8.60
CA ALA A 80 3.82 3.61 8.15
C ALA A 80 4.63 3.08 6.94
N ILE A 81 4.45 1.83 6.52
CA ILE A 81 5.05 1.30 5.28
C ILE A 81 4.29 1.71 4.01
N ALA A 82 3.07 2.24 4.15
CA ALA A 82 2.21 2.59 3.02
C ALA A 82 2.86 3.57 2.01
N PRO A 83 3.62 4.62 2.41
CA PRO A 83 4.30 5.49 1.45
C PRO A 83 5.28 4.74 0.55
N SER A 84 6.13 3.88 1.11
CA SER A 84 7.09 3.09 0.32
C SER A 84 6.40 2.10 -0.62
N MET A 85 5.25 1.54 -0.21
CA MET A 85 4.48 0.62 -1.04
C MET A 85 3.68 1.33 -2.15
N ALA A 86 3.28 2.58 -1.94
CA ALA A 86 2.50 3.33 -2.91
C ALA A 86 3.35 3.88 -4.07
N ARG A 87 4.65 4.14 -3.86
CA ARG A 87 5.57 4.58 -4.92
C ARG A 87 5.50 3.73 -6.20
N PRO A 88 5.72 2.41 -6.15
CA PRO A 88 5.68 1.59 -7.36
C PRO A 88 4.25 1.45 -7.94
N MET A 89 3.19 1.69 -7.13
CA MET A 89 1.80 1.74 -7.61
C MET A 89 1.55 3.02 -8.43
N ALA A 90 2.02 4.16 -7.94
CA ALA A 90 1.92 5.43 -8.64
C ALA A 90 2.73 5.41 -9.95
N GLU A 91 3.96 4.88 -9.92
CA GLU A 91 4.77 4.66 -11.12
C GLU A 91 4.04 3.82 -12.17
N ALA A 92 3.40 2.72 -11.75
CA ALA A 92 2.66 1.84 -12.64
C ALA A 92 1.45 2.56 -13.27
N LEU A 93 0.71 3.35 -12.48
CA LEU A 93 -0.42 4.14 -12.98
C LEU A 93 0.02 5.23 -13.95
N SER A 94 1.10 5.96 -13.64
CA SER A 94 1.64 6.98 -14.54
C SER A 94 2.16 6.38 -15.85
N SER A 95 2.63 5.14 -15.83
CA SER A 95 3.16 4.45 -17.01
C SER A 95 2.10 3.71 -17.83
N SER A 96 0.91 3.45 -17.29
CA SER A 96 -0.15 2.71 -18.02
C SER A 96 -0.87 3.56 -19.06
N GLY A 97 -0.77 4.89 -18.99
CA GLY A 97 -1.50 5.80 -19.86
C GLY A 97 -3.00 5.91 -19.54
N VAL A 98 -3.45 5.27 -18.46
CA VAL A 98 -4.84 5.36 -17.98
C VAL A 98 -5.14 6.80 -17.57
N ARG A 99 -6.20 7.36 -18.15
CA ARG A 99 -6.77 8.64 -17.70
C ARG A 99 -7.80 8.34 -16.61
N ALA A 100 -7.56 8.82 -15.40
CA ALA A 100 -8.44 8.61 -14.27
C ALA A 100 -8.83 9.95 -13.62
N ASP A 101 -10.08 10.07 -13.20
CA ASP A 101 -10.60 11.25 -12.50
C ASP A 101 -10.51 11.11 -10.98
N VAL A 102 -10.45 9.87 -10.47
CA VAL A 102 -10.56 9.57 -9.04
C VAL A 102 -9.87 8.25 -8.70
N VAL A 103 -9.27 8.18 -7.51
CA VAL A 103 -8.76 6.93 -6.92
C VAL A 103 -9.75 6.44 -5.86
N VAL A 104 -10.24 5.21 -6.03
CA VAL A 104 -11.26 4.62 -5.16
C VAL A 104 -10.68 3.39 -4.43
N PRO A 105 -10.44 3.44 -3.12
CA PRO A 105 -9.98 2.28 -2.37
C PRO A 105 -11.09 1.27 -2.18
N VAL A 106 -10.77 -0.02 -2.38
CA VAL A 106 -11.73 -1.09 -2.11
C VAL A 106 -11.99 -1.19 -0.59
N PRO A 107 -13.24 -1.07 -0.12
CA PRO A 107 -13.56 -1.11 1.30
C PRO A 107 -13.39 -2.50 1.90
N LEU A 108 -12.98 -2.54 3.17
CA LEU A 108 -13.09 -3.74 4.00
C LEU A 108 -14.53 -3.94 4.50
N HIS A 109 -14.89 -5.19 4.77
CA HIS A 109 -16.15 -5.49 5.46
C HIS A 109 -16.09 -4.91 6.90
N PRO A 110 -17.20 -4.39 7.47
CA PRO A 110 -17.19 -3.76 8.79
C PRO A 110 -16.56 -4.61 9.90
N SER A 111 -16.80 -5.93 9.91
CA SER A 111 -16.17 -6.83 10.89
C SER A 111 -14.64 -6.87 10.76
N ARG A 112 -14.11 -6.91 9.52
CA ARG A 112 -12.66 -6.90 9.24
C ARG A 112 -12.06 -5.54 9.54
N LEU A 113 -12.80 -4.46 9.28
CA LEU A 113 -12.37 -3.12 9.64
C LEU A 113 -12.23 -2.96 11.15
N ARG A 114 -13.18 -3.48 11.95
CA ARG A 114 -13.09 -3.51 13.42
C ARG A 114 -11.91 -4.33 13.90
N GLN A 115 -11.68 -5.52 13.35
CA GLN A 115 -10.57 -6.39 13.73
C GLN A 115 -9.20 -5.79 13.39
N ARG A 116 -9.05 -5.22 12.18
CA ARG A 116 -7.78 -4.66 11.70
C ARG A 116 -7.52 -3.25 12.22
N GLY A 117 -8.58 -2.49 12.51
CA GLY A 117 -8.52 -1.10 12.96
C GLY A 117 -8.23 -0.07 11.85
N PHE A 118 -8.09 -0.49 10.60
CA PHE A 118 -7.87 0.40 9.44
C PHE A 118 -8.14 -0.33 8.11
N ASN A 119 -8.36 0.46 7.05
CA ASN A 119 -8.40 -0.03 5.67
C ASN A 119 -7.05 0.20 4.98
N GLN A 120 -6.30 -0.87 4.72
CA GLN A 120 -5.01 -0.82 4.03
C GLN A 120 -5.12 -0.26 2.60
N ALA A 121 -6.24 -0.52 1.90
CA ALA A 121 -6.44 0.01 0.56
C ALA A 121 -6.60 1.53 0.60
N LEU A 122 -7.29 2.07 1.61
CA LEU A 122 -7.42 3.51 1.82
C LEU A 122 -6.06 4.17 2.10
N LEU A 123 -5.22 3.55 2.93
CA LEU A 123 -3.88 4.07 3.21
C LEU A 123 -3.02 4.15 1.95
N LEU A 124 -3.04 3.11 1.12
CA LEU A 124 -2.32 3.09 -0.15
C LEU A 124 -2.92 4.09 -1.15
N ALA A 125 -4.25 4.11 -1.29
CA ALA A 125 -4.96 5.01 -2.21
C ALA A 125 -4.67 6.48 -1.91
N ARG A 126 -4.63 6.89 -0.62
CA ARG A 126 -4.24 8.26 -0.22
C ARG A 126 -2.85 8.64 -0.72
N ARG A 127 -1.89 7.72 -0.61
CA ARG A 127 -0.51 7.96 -1.06
C ARG A 127 -0.38 7.93 -2.59
N VAL A 128 -1.14 7.07 -3.26
CA VAL A 128 -1.19 7.07 -4.73
C VAL A 128 -1.83 8.36 -5.23
N GLY A 129 -3.00 8.75 -4.73
CA GLY A 129 -3.70 9.98 -5.13
C GLY A 129 -2.86 11.24 -4.89
N GLU A 130 -2.16 11.31 -3.75
CA GLU A 130 -1.17 12.36 -3.47
C GLU A 130 -0.06 12.40 -4.54
N ALA A 131 0.49 11.24 -4.92
CA ALA A 131 1.58 11.16 -5.89
C ALA A 131 1.16 11.47 -7.33
N VAL A 132 -0.07 11.15 -7.73
CA VAL A 132 -0.57 11.37 -9.11
C VAL A 132 -1.49 12.59 -9.25
N GLY A 133 -1.74 13.33 -8.16
CA GLY A 133 -2.58 14.52 -8.17
C GLY A 133 -4.08 14.25 -8.35
N LEU A 134 -4.56 13.07 -7.93
CA LEU A 134 -5.97 12.67 -8.06
C LEU A 134 -6.69 12.66 -6.70
N PRO A 135 -7.97 13.07 -6.66
CA PRO A 135 -8.77 12.97 -5.46
C PRO A 135 -8.99 11.50 -5.08
N VAL A 136 -9.05 11.24 -3.77
CA VAL A 136 -9.36 9.92 -3.22
C VAL A 136 -10.77 9.94 -2.63
N ARG A 137 -11.63 9.04 -3.10
CA ARG A 137 -13.03 8.93 -2.67
C ARG A 137 -13.30 7.56 -2.08
N ASP A 138 -13.55 7.50 -0.77
CA ASP A 138 -13.80 6.26 -0.02
C ASP A 138 -15.28 6.01 0.27
N ASP A 139 -16.15 6.82 -0.31
CA ASP A 139 -17.62 6.80 -0.20
C ASP A 139 -18.33 6.17 -1.41
N LEU A 140 -17.60 5.88 -2.50
CA LEU A 140 -18.18 5.39 -3.76
C LEU A 140 -18.43 3.88 -3.79
N LEU A 141 -17.78 3.12 -2.90
CA LEU A 141 -17.92 1.66 -2.84
C LEU A 141 -18.38 1.21 -1.47
N ARG A 142 -19.23 0.18 -1.45
CA ARG A 142 -19.64 -0.50 -0.22
C ARG A 142 -19.38 -1.99 -0.30
N ARG A 143 -18.75 -2.56 0.73
CA ARG A 143 -18.55 -4.00 0.85
C ARG A 143 -19.77 -4.66 1.49
N LEU A 144 -20.53 -5.40 0.69
CA LEU A 144 -21.75 -6.10 1.12
C LEU A 144 -21.46 -7.47 1.77
N VAL A 145 -20.52 -8.23 1.22
CA VAL A 145 -20.23 -9.60 1.66
C VAL A 145 -18.88 -9.69 2.37
N ALA A 146 -18.88 -10.39 3.50
CA ALA A 146 -17.68 -10.85 4.19
C ALA A 146 -17.09 -12.05 3.45
N GLY A 147 -16.10 -11.81 2.58
CA GLY A 147 -15.39 -12.89 1.90
C GLY A 147 -14.43 -13.63 2.84
N THR A 148 -14.12 -14.88 2.49
CA THR A 148 -13.13 -15.72 3.16
C THR A 148 -11.76 -15.02 3.14
N PRO A 149 -10.97 -15.03 4.24
CA PRO A 149 -9.62 -14.52 4.21
C PRO A 149 -8.80 -15.22 3.11
N GLN A 150 -8.17 -14.42 2.23
CA GLN A 150 -7.13 -14.92 1.33
C GLN A 150 -5.86 -15.13 2.18
N VAL A 151 -5.50 -16.39 2.43
CA VAL A 151 -4.23 -16.82 3.03
C VAL A 151 -3.37 -17.50 1.98
#